data_AF-A0A3A5L1F8-F1
#
_entry.id   AF-A0A3A5L1F8-F1
#
_cell.length_a   1.000
_cell.length_b   1.000
_cell.length_c   1.000
_cell.angle_alpha   90.00
_cell.angle_beta   90.00
_cell.angle_gamma   90.00
#
_symmetry.space_group_name_H-M   'P 1'
#
loop_
_entity.id
_entity.type
_entity.pdbx_description
1 polymer ?
#
loop_
_entity_poly.entity_id
_entity_poly.type
_entity_poly.pdbx_seq_one_letter_code
_entity_poly.pdbx_strand_id
1 'polypeptide(L)'
;MAREISIGDKVAILATAGKRIEDRVTLHIPTANFPYSIVDPKAKPGDKIRFEGEAVHVDEELDRVTVQVLGRVTVDAATVQMVAKYRRPRGTTPLHQKPI
;
A
#
# COMPACT_ATOMS: atom_id res chain seq x y z
N MET A 1 0.38 16.00 -10.36
CA MET A 1 1.06 14.87 -11.03
C MET A 1 0.88 13.64 -10.16
N ALA A 2 -0.31 13.05 -10.21
CA ALA A 2 -0.56 11.77 -9.57
C ALA A 2 0.30 10.74 -10.27
N ARG A 3 1.10 10.00 -9.52
CA ARG A 3 1.93 8.93 -10.09
C ARG A 3 0.93 7.93 -10.70
N GLU A 4 1.14 7.58 -11.95
CA GLU A 4 0.31 6.60 -12.68
C GLU A 4 0.51 5.22 -12.04
N ILE A 5 -0.20 4.98 -10.93
CA ILE A 5 -0.20 3.76 -10.14
C ILE A 5 -1.38 2.93 -10.62
N SER A 6 -1.08 1.72 -11.06
CA SER A 6 -2.05 0.74 -11.48
C SER A 6 -2.25 -0.33 -10.41
N ILE A 7 -3.42 -0.96 -10.42
CA ILE A 7 -3.68 -2.15 -9.63
C ILE A 7 -2.66 -3.24 -10.01
N GLY A 8 -2.05 -3.86 -9.01
CA GLY A 8 -0.96 -4.82 -9.12
C GLY A 8 0.44 -4.21 -9.01
N ASP A 9 0.57 -2.88 -9.05
CA ASP A 9 1.88 -2.24 -8.85
C ASP A 9 2.37 -2.49 -7.43
N LYS A 10 3.67 -2.80 -7.29
CA LYS A 10 4.31 -2.91 -5.99
C LYS A 10 4.69 -1.51 -5.53
N VAL A 11 4.08 -1.09 -4.43
CA VAL A 11 4.25 0.23 -3.84
C VAL A 11 4.73 0.11 -2.40
N ALA A 12 5.46 1.13 -1.95
CA ALA A 12 5.98 1.25 -0.62
C ALA A 12 5.30 2.41 0.10
N ILE A 13 4.84 2.14 1.31
CA ILE A 13 4.30 3.12 2.23
C ILE A 13 5.32 3.32 3.34
N LEU A 14 5.61 4.58 3.66
CA LEU A 14 6.32 4.94 4.89
C LEU A 14 5.30 5.19 6.00
N ALA A 15 5.43 4.43 7.07
CA ALA A 15 4.70 4.67 8.30
C ALA A 15 5.68 4.87 9.45
N THR A 16 5.33 5.75 10.38
CA THR A 16 6.10 5.91 11.61
C THR A 16 5.48 5.03 12.68
N ALA A 17 6.27 4.15 13.27
CA ALA A 17 5.89 3.41 14.46
C ALA A 17 5.66 4.40 15.61
N GLY A 18 4.44 4.46 16.09
CA GLY A 18 4.00 5.24 17.24
C GLY A 18 4.13 4.42 18.52
N LYS A 19 3.19 4.66 19.44
CA LYS A 19 3.20 4.03 20.77
C LYS A 19 3.04 2.50 20.63
N ARG A 20 3.91 1.76 21.33
CA ARG A 20 3.72 0.32 21.55
C ARG A 20 2.76 0.14 22.72
N ILE A 21 1.70 -0.63 22.50
CA ILE A 21 0.75 -1.05 23.51
C ILE A 21 0.82 -2.57 23.55
N GLU A 22 1.46 -3.09 24.60
CA GLU A 22 1.74 -4.52 24.79
C GLU A 22 2.49 -5.14 23.60
N ASP A 23 1.81 -5.91 22.76
CA ASP A 23 2.36 -6.59 21.58
C ASP A 23 2.04 -5.87 20.25
N ARG A 24 1.27 -4.78 20.32
CA ARG A 24 0.82 -4.02 19.15
C ARG A 24 1.53 -2.68 19.03
N VAL A 25 1.93 -2.34 17.82
CA VAL A 25 2.52 -1.05 17.48
C VAL A 25 1.51 -0.26 16.66
N THR A 26 1.14 0.92 17.14
CA THR A 26 0.34 1.86 16.36
C THR A 26 1.23 2.46 15.27
N LEU A 27 0.77 2.44 14.03
CA LEU A 27 1.42 3.07 12.89
C LEU A 27 0.73 4.41 12.62
N HIS A 28 1.54 5.46 12.59
CA HIS A 28 1.12 6.76 12.13
C HIS A 28 1.50 6.91 10.66
N ILE A 29 0.49 6.94 9.80
CA ILE A 29 0.65 7.22 8.37
C ILE A 29 0.10 8.64 8.16
N PRO A 30 0.91 9.59 7.67
CA PRO A 30 0.53 11.00 7.63
C PRO A 30 -0.72 11.29 6.79
N THR A 31 -1.08 10.42 5.85
CA THR A 31 -2.26 10.59 4.97
C THR A 31 -3.31 9.51 5.12
N ALA A 32 -3.14 8.58 6.07
CA ALA A 32 -4.22 7.65 6.38
C ALA A 32 -5.21 8.32 7.33
N ASN A 33 -6.50 8.18 7.02
CA ASN A 33 -7.57 8.75 7.84
C ASN A 33 -7.72 8.03 9.20
N PHE A 34 -7.14 6.84 9.34
CA PHE A 34 -7.22 6.02 10.54
C PHE A 34 -5.84 5.54 10.99
N PRO A 35 -5.53 5.60 12.30
CA PRO A 35 -4.32 5.01 12.84
C PRO A 35 -4.40 3.48 12.70
N TYR A 36 -3.40 2.90 12.03
CA TYR A 36 -3.33 1.46 11.84
C TYR A 36 -2.60 0.82 13.02
N SER A 37 -2.98 -0.40 13.42
CA SER A 37 -2.24 -1.17 14.43
C SER A 37 -1.76 -2.45 13.82
N ILE A 38 -0.46 -2.75 13.93
CA ILE A 38 0.11 -4.03 13.52
C ILE A 38 0.74 -4.73 14.71
N VAL A 39 0.73 -6.06 14.65
CA VAL A 39 1.53 -6.90 15.54
C VAL A 39 2.87 -7.08 14.84
N ASP A 40 3.87 -6.29 15.21
CA ASP A 40 5.23 -6.44 14.71
C ASP A 40 6.21 -6.52 15.89
N PRO A 41 6.87 -7.67 16.11
CA PRO A 41 7.75 -7.87 17.26
C PRO A 41 9.09 -7.13 17.13
N LYS A 42 9.41 -6.55 15.96
CA LYS A 42 10.69 -5.84 15.72
C LYS A 42 10.53 -4.32 15.70
N ALA A 43 9.34 -3.81 15.46
CA ALA A 43 9.05 -2.39 15.39
C ALA A 43 9.25 -1.68 16.76
N LYS A 44 10.14 -0.69 16.80
CA LYS A 44 10.34 0.19 17.96
C LYS A 44 9.52 1.47 17.81
N PRO A 45 9.00 2.05 18.91
CA PRO A 45 8.37 3.36 18.86
C PRO A 45 9.36 4.43 18.37
N GLY A 46 8.95 5.22 17.38
CA GLY A 46 9.75 6.21 16.68
C GLY A 46 10.43 5.71 15.40
N ASP A 47 10.38 4.41 15.12
CA ASP A 47 11.02 3.84 13.93
C ASP A 47 10.24 4.18 12.65
N LYS A 48 10.96 4.41 11.55
CA LYS A 48 10.36 4.65 10.23
C LYS A 48 10.34 3.33 9.48
N ILE A 49 9.18 2.73 9.41
CA ILE A 49 9.01 1.42 8.78
C ILE A 49 8.48 1.61 7.38
N ARG A 50 9.18 0.99 6.43
CA ARG A 50 8.74 0.91 5.04
C ARG A 50 7.95 -0.38 4.85
N PHE A 51 6.68 -0.25 4.50
CA PHE A 51 5.81 -1.36 4.15
C PHE A 51 5.69 -1.45 2.64
N GLU A 52 6.13 -2.57 2.07
CA GLU A 52 6.02 -2.84 0.63
C GLU A 52 4.87 -3.81 0.38
N GLY A 53 3.95 -3.44 -0.51
CA GLY A 53 2.79 -4.25 -0.86
C GLY A 53 2.27 -3.95 -2.25
N GLU A 54 1.22 -4.65 -2.62
CA GLU A 54 0.62 -4.52 -3.95
C GLU A 54 -0.59 -3.59 -3.87
N ALA A 55 -0.71 -2.65 -4.82
CA ALA A 55 -1.89 -1.81 -4.96
C ALA A 55 -3.07 -2.69 -5.39
N VAL A 56 -4.10 -2.79 -4.57
CA VAL A 56 -5.30 -3.59 -4.85
C VAL A 56 -6.48 -2.75 -5.30
N HIS A 57 -6.45 -1.45 -4.98
CA HIS A 57 -7.49 -0.50 -5.39
C HIS A 57 -6.88 0.89 -5.57
N VAL A 58 -7.31 1.61 -6.60
CA VAL A 58 -6.88 2.98 -6.89
C VAL A 58 -8.14 3.80 -7.14
N ASP A 59 -8.42 4.75 -6.25
CA ASP A 59 -9.46 5.76 -6.39
C ASP A 59 -8.85 6.98 -7.10
N GLU A 60 -9.05 7.07 -8.41
CA GLU A 60 -8.56 8.20 -9.22
C GLU A 60 -9.27 9.52 -8.88
N GLU A 61 -10.51 9.47 -8.39
CA GLU A 61 -11.30 10.66 -8.06
C GLU A 61 -10.86 11.34 -6.75
N LEU A 62 -10.33 10.55 -5.81
CA LEU A 62 -9.88 11.02 -4.49
C LEU A 62 -8.35 10.95 -4.32
N ASP A 63 -7.62 10.57 -5.37
CA ASP A 63 -6.17 10.31 -5.35
C ASP A 63 -5.75 9.35 -4.22
N ARG A 64 -6.54 8.30 -3.98
CA ARG A 64 -6.26 7.30 -2.93
C ARG A 64 -5.86 5.97 -3.51
N VAL A 65 -4.91 5.30 -2.88
CA VAL A 65 -4.46 3.96 -3.22
C VAL A 65 -4.63 3.07 -2.00
N THR A 66 -5.29 1.94 -2.20
CA THR A 66 -5.33 0.86 -1.20
C THR A 66 -4.27 -0.17 -1.53
N VAL A 67 -3.38 -0.40 -0.58
CA VAL A 67 -2.26 -1.34 -0.70
C VAL A 67 -2.52 -2.53 0.20
N GLN A 68 -2.33 -3.72 -0.33
CA GLN A 68 -2.34 -4.97 0.41
C GLN A 68 -0.93 -5.30 0.89
N VAL A 69 -0.75 -5.24 2.21
CA VAL A 69 0.49 -5.61 2.91
C VAL A 69 0.17 -6.73 3.90
N LEU A 70 0.03 -6.42 5.19
CA LEU A 70 -0.50 -7.29 6.23
C LEU A 70 -2.02 -7.14 6.42
N GLY A 71 -2.61 -6.13 5.77
CA GLY A 71 -4.03 -5.77 5.76
C GLY A 71 -4.31 -4.84 4.57
N ARG A 72 -5.51 -4.24 4.52
CA ARG A 72 -5.90 -3.28 3.47
C ARG A 72 -5.70 -1.85 3.94
N VAL A 73 -4.62 -1.21 3.49
CA VAL A 73 -4.25 0.13 3.94
C VAL A 73 -4.52 1.12 2.82
N THR A 74 -5.48 2.03 3.05
CA THR A 74 -5.79 3.12 2.12
C THR A 74 -5.01 4.36 2.48
N VAL A 75 -4.24 4.87 1.53
CA VAL A 75 -3.36 6.03 1.67
C VAL A 75 -3.47 6.92 0.45
N ASP A 76 -3.02 8.16 0.59
CA ASP A 76 -2.93 9.09 -0.54
C ASP A 76 -1.84 8.67 -1.56
N ALA A 77 -2.12 8.86 -2.84
CA ALA A 77 -1.22 8.55 -3.94
C ALA A 77 0.10 9.36 -3.89
N ALA A 78 0.12 10.51 -3.21
CA ALA A 78 1.32 11.32 -3.05
C ALA A 78 2.30 10.76 -2.02
N THR A 79 1.84 9.98 -1.03
CA THR A 79 2.71 9.42 0.02
C THR A 79 3.26 8.04 -0.33
N VAL A 80 2.71 7.39 -1.35
CA VAL A 80 3.21 6.11 -1.85
C VAL A 80 4.42 6.29 -2.75
N GLN A 81 5.43 5.46 -2.49
CA GLN A 81 6.60 5.34 -3.35
C GLN A 81 6.46 4.11 -4.23
N MET A 82 6.48 4.32 -5.54
CA MET A 82 6.48 3.21 -6.50
C MET A 82 7.78 2.41 -6.37
N VAL A 83 7.68 1.11 -6.08
CA VAL A 83 8.83 0.19 -5.99
C VAL A 83 9.04 -0.48 -7.33
N ALA A 84 7.98 -1.10 -7.85
CA ALA A 84 8.00 -1.80 -9.12
C ALA A 84 6.65 -1.65 -9.80
N LYS A 85 6.66 -1.29 -11.08
CA LYS A 85 5.45 -1.37 -11.89
C LYS A 85 5.14 -2.83 -12.20
N TYR A 86 3.87 -3.18 -12.09
CA TYR A 86 3.34 -4.44 -12.56
C TYR A 86 3.61 -4.56 -14.06
N ARG A 87 4.41 -5.56 -14.39
CA ARG A 87 4.64 -5.94 -15.78
C ARG A 87 3.87 -7.23 -16.01
N ARG A 88 2.83 -7.16 -16.85
CA ARG A 88 2.13 -8.36 -17.31
C ARG A 88 3.18 -9.38 -17.79
N PRO A 89 3.13 -10.64 -17.34
CA PRO A 89 3.99 -11.67 -17.88
C PRO A 89 3.76 -11.73 -19.40
N ARG A 90 4.84 -11.56 -20.17
CA ARG A 90 4.77 -11.66 -21.64
C ARG A 90 4.41 -13.11 -21.97
N GLY A 91 3.20 -13.35 -22.48
CA GLY A 91 2.76 -14.67 -22.94
C GLY A 91 1.39 -15.14 -22.46
N THR A 92 0.71 -14.42 -21.56
CA THR A 92 -0.66 -14.78 -21.18
C THR A 92 -1.65 -14.17 -22.17
N THR A 93 -2.17 -15.01 -23.06
CA THR A 93 -3.32 -14.68 -23.91
C THR A 93 -4.50 -14.25 -23.00
N PRO A 94 -5.14 -13.09 -23.23
CA PRO A 94 -6.33 -12.73 -22.46
C PRO A 94 -7.42 -13.78 -22.70
N LEU A 95 -7.91 -14.41 -21.62
CA LEU A 95 -9.00 -15.40 -21.68
C LEU A 95 -10.37 -14.78 -22.01
N HIS A 96 -10.46 -13.46 -22.15
CA HIS A 96 -11.67 -12.74 -22.49
C HIS A 96 -11.49 -11.96 -23.78
N GLN A 97 -11.79 -12.60 -24.90
CA GLN A 97 -12.58 -12.01 -25.97
C GLN A 97 -13.12 -13.12 -26.88
N LYS A 98 -14.31 -13.63 -26.54
CA LYS A 98 -15.23 -14.17 -27.53
C LYS A 98 -16.45 -13.24 -27.53
N PRO A 99 -16.63 -12.38 -28.55
CA PRO A 99 -17.96 -11.84 -28.78
C PRO A 99 -18.87 -13.03 -29.14
N ILE A 100 -20.03 -13.08 -28.50
CA ILE A 100 -21.14 -14.00 -28.87
C ILE A 100 -21.84 -13.39 -30.07
#